data_AF-A0AAW1WWG7-F1
#
_entry.id   AF-A0AAW1WWG7-F1
#
_cell.length_a   1.000
_cell.length_b   1.000
_cell.length_c   1.000
_cell.angle_alpha   90.00
_cell.angle_beta   90.00
_cell.angle_gamma   90.00
#
_symmetry.space_group_name_H-M   'P 1'
#
loop_
_entity.id
_entity.type
_entity.pdbx_description
1 polymer ?
#
loop_
_entity_poly.entity_id
_entity_poly.type
_entity_poly.pdbx_seq_one_letter_code
_entity_poly.pdbx_strand_id
1 'polypeptide(L)'
;MVLFVQTLFIQVFKKEDRSIHRPQTKSRRSRSKYTKFKFNLDLEKFGTTRLEDDVVAMIKKRVVDMAGCLGEGMTVRLNYSEVELSGTRNGRHKNVPTPTAPFKGYCRLYLESVDNELMFTTIQDSWEVCLSIREGNFEQVSFVNSIATINGGSHVTHITNQIMDHLVRVLSEKNNNANLQANDVKNCLWVFVNALIDNPKFDADDLGQTYLNEPDNFESQYKLPDQFLEKGM
;
A
#
# COMPACT_ATOMS: atom_id res chain seq x y z
N MET A 1 1.27 21.91 -33.92
CA MET A 1 1.42 21.29 -32.58
C MET A 1 2.42 22.10 -31.77
N VAL A 2 1.97 22.94 -30.83
CA VAL A 2 2.81 23.98 -30.20
C VAL A 2 3.69 23.39 -29.07
N LEU A 3 4.97 23.77 -29.02
CA LEU A 3 5.89 23.46 -27.92
C LEU A 3 5.92 24.67 -26.98
N PHE A 4 5.65 24.47 -25.70
CA PHE A 4 5.81 25.52 -24.69
C PHE A 4 7.26 25.58 -24.22
N VAL A 5 7.76 26.80 -24.02
CA VAL A 5 9.02 27.03 -23.31
C VAL A 5 8.73 26.92 -21.82
N GLN A 6 9.37 25.98 -21.14
CA GLN A 6 9.27 25.77 -19.70
C GLN A 6 10.62 25.99 -19.04
N THR A 7 10.62 26.47 -17.79
CA THR A 7 11.84 26.59 -16.99
C THR A 7 12.10 25.28 -16.25
N LEU A 8 13.22 24.63 -16.53
CA LEU A 8 13.72 23.51 -15.75
C LEU A 8 14.54 24.05 -14.58
N PHE A 9 14.16 23.67 -13.37
CA PHE A 9 14.87 23.98 -12.14
C PHE A 9 15.76 22.80 -11.73
N ILE A 10 17.02 23.06 -11.44
CA ILE A 10 18.00 22.06 -11.03
C ILE A 10 18.73 22.56 -9.80
N GLN A 11 18.66 21.79 -8.71
CA GLN A 11 19.41 22.03 -7.49
C GLN A 11 20.21 20.79 -7.15
N VAL A 12 21.49 20.99 -6.79
CA VAL A 12 22.43 19.90 -6.47
C VAL A 12 23.01 20.17 -5.09
N PHE A 13 22.91 19.16 -4.22
CA PHE A 13 23.51 19.17 -2.88
C PHE A 13 24.69 18.20 -2.88
N LYS A 14 25.84 18.62 -2.33
CA LYS A 14 27.07 17.81 -2.26
C LYS A 14 27.45 17.56 -0.80
N LYS A 15 28.09 16.42 -0.52
CA LYS A 15 28.47 16.00 0.85
C LYS A 15 29.47 16.97 1.47
N GLU A 16 30.44 17.41 0.67
CA GLU A 16 31.56 18.26 1.09
C GLU A 16 31.12 19.72 1.30
N ASP A 17 29.99 20.11 0.70
CA ASP A 17 29.51 21.47 0.67
C ASP A 17 28.08 21.56 1.20
N ARG A 18 27.97 21.89 2.49
CA ARG A 18 26.69 22.11 3.18
C ARG A 18 26.00 23.41 2.75
N SER A 19 26.60 24.20 1.86
CA SER A 19 25.97 25.42 1.37
C SER A 19 24.88 25.11 0.35
N ILE A 20 23.76 25.83 0.46
CA ILE A 20 22.65 25.75 -0.48
C ILE A 20 22.95 26.69 -1.64
N HIS A 21 23.50 26.14 -2.72
CA HIS A 21 23.74 26.92 -3.94
C HIS A 21 22.45 27.39 -4.58
N ARG A 22 22.51 28.55 -5.25
CA ARG A 22 21.39 29.02 -6.07
C ARG A 22 21.06 27.97 -7.14
N PRO A 23 19.77 27.66 -7.33
CA PRO A 23 19.35 26.67 -8.29
C PRO A 23 19.63 27.15 -9.71
N GLN A 24 20.08 26.22 -10.56
CA GLN A 24 20.27 26.47 -11.98
C GLN A 24 18.93 26.40 -12.69
N THR A 25 18.63 27.40 -13.50
CA THR A 25 17.46 27.42 -14.38
C THR A 25 17.89 27.23 -15.82
N LYS A 26 17.18 26.37 -16.56
CA LYS A 26 17.40 26.16 -17.99
C LYS A 26 16.08 26.26 -18.75
N SER A 27 16.07 26.99 -19.85
CA SER A 27 14.94 26.96 -20.78
C SER A 27 14.87 25.60 -21.45
N ARG A 28 13.71 24.96 -21.41
CA ARG A 28 13.48 23.63 -21.99
C ARG A 28 12.18 23.66 -22.80
N ARG A 29 12.27 23.27 -24.07
CA ARG A 29 11.09 22.99 -24.90
C ARG A 29 10.65 21.55 -24.66
N SER A 30 9.62 21.39 -23.85
CA SER A 30 9.08 20.09 -23.46
C SER A 30 7.57 20.18 -23.28
N ARG A 31 6.86 19.09 -23.60
CA ARG A 31 5.44 18.97 -23.28
C ARG A 31 5.21 18.50 -21.86
N SER A 32 6.02 17.55 -21.40
CA SER A 32 5.84 16.92 -20.11
C SER A 32 6.50 17.75 -19.00
N LYS A 33 5.70 18.06 -17.98
CA LYS A 33 6.17 18.53 -16.68
C LYS A 33 6.54 17.31 -15.83
N TYR A 34 7.61 17.39 -15.06
CA TYR A 34 8.03 16.32 -14.17
C TYR A 34 8.90 16.89 -13.06
N THR A 35 8.94 16.15 -11.96
CA THR A 35 9.94 16.32 -10.91
C THR A 35 10.82 15.08 -10.93
N LYS A 36 12.13 15.26 -10.85
CA LYS A 36 13.08 14.15 -10.81
C LYS A 36 14.04 14.33 -9.64
N PHE A 37 14.06 13.34 -8.77
CA PHE A 37 15.06 13.21 -7.73
C PHE A 37 16.14 12.23 -8.20
N LYS A 38 17.40 12.60 -7.99
CA LYS A 38 18.56 11.73 -8.19
C LYS A 38 19.50 11.95 -7.01
N PHE A 39 19.85 10.89 -6.32
CA PHE A 39 20.78 10.93 -5.20
C PHE A 39 21.77 9.77 -5.30
N ASN A 40 22.91 9.93 -4.66
CA ASN A 40 23.88 8.86 -4.41
C ASN A 40 23.91 8.65 -2.90
N LEU A 41 23.80 7.41 -2.44
CA LEU A 41 23.85 7.09 -1.02
C LEU A 41 25.28 7.20 -0.50
N ASP A 42 25.43 7.79 0.67
CA ASP A 42 26.68 7.83 1.41
C ASP A 42 26.85 6.52 2.19
N LEU A 43 27.25 5.47 1.47
CA LEU A 43 27.27 4.08 2.00
C LEU A 43 28.18 3.93 3.23
N GLU A 44 29.23 4.75 3.34
CA GLU A 44 30.13 4.79 4.50
C GLU A 44 29.38 5.08 5.80
N LYS A 45 28.34 5.93 5.78
CA LYS A 45 27.53 6.23 6.97
C LYS A 45 26.70 5.04 7.44
N PHE A 46 26.46 4.09 6.55
CA PHE A 46 25.75 2.84 6.84
C PHE A 46 26.73 1.68 7.07
N GLY A 47 28.04 1.95 7.14
CA GLY A 47 29.05 0.93 7.38
C GLY A 47 29.20 -0.09 6.25
N THR A 48 28.74 0.24 5.03
CA THR A 48 28.78 -0.67 3.88
C THR A 48 29.45 -0.02 2.67
N THR A 49 29.91 -0.84 1.73
CA THR A 49 30.52 -0.40 0.46
C THR A 49 29.60 -0.59 -0.74
N ARG A 50 28.47 -1.29 -0.56
CA ARG A 50 27.46 -1.51 -1.60
C ARG A 50 26.08 -1.66 -0.96
N LEU A 51 25.03 -1.57 -1.78
CA LEU A 51 23.72 -2.03 -1.35
C LEU A 51 23.70 -3.57 -1.41
N GLU A 52 23.38 -4.20 -0.30
CA GLU A 52 23.20 -5.64 -0.21
C GLU A 52 21.89 -6.06 -0.90
N ASP A 53 21.82 -7.33 -1.30
CA ASP A 53 20.72 -7.83 -2.13
C ASP A 53 19.36 -7.76 -1.43
N ASP A 54 19.34 -7.92 -0.11
CA ASP A 54 18.16 -7.78 0.74
C ASP A 54 17.67 -6.32 0.82
N VAL A 55 18.57 -5.35 0.98
CA VAL A 55 18.26 -3.91 0.92
C VAL A 55 17.72 -3.54 -0.45
N VAL A 56 18.35 -4.03 -1.52
CA VAL A 56 17.85 -3.84 -2.88
C VAL A 56 16.48 -4.50 -3.05
N ALA A 57 16.26 -5.69 -2.49
CA ALA A 57 14.96 -6.36 -2.53
C ALA A 57 13.89 -5.55 -1.81
N MET A 58 14.19 -4.97 -0.64
CA MET A 58 13.27 -4.09 0.08
C MET A 58 12.93 -2.82 -0.70
N ILE A 59 13.92 -2.20 -1.37
CA ILE A 59 13.68 -1.05 -2.26
C ILE A 59 12.78 -1.46 -3.44
N LYS A 60 13.04 -2.60 -4.06
CA LYS A 60 12.22 -3.13 -5.17
C LYS A 60 10.80 -3.44 -4.70
N LYS A 61 10.65 -4.11 -3.57
CA LYS A 61 9.36 -4.40 -2.92
C LYS A 61 8.60 -3.11 -2.68
N ARG A 62 9.25 -2.06 -2.20
CA ARG A 62 8.62 -0.75 -2.02
C ARG A 62 8.11 -0.13 -3.33
N VAL A 63 8.80 -0.33 -4.45
CA VAL A 63 8.30 0.10 -5.77
C VAL A 63 7.06 -0.70 -6.19
N VAL A 64 7.00 -1.99 -5.86
CA VAL A 64 5.80 -2.83 -6.07
C VAL A 64 4.65 -2.38 -5.17
N ASP A 65 4.91 -2.04 -3.90
CA ASP A 65 3.91 -1.45 -3.00
C ASP A 65 3.26 -0.21 -3.62
N MET A 66 4.06 0.72 -4.15
CA MET A 66 3.54 1.93 -4.80
C MET A 66 2.66 1.61 -6.01
N ALA A 67 2.98 0.57 -6.77
CA ALA A 67 2.15 0.13 -7.89
C ALA A 67 0.77 -0.35 -7.41
N GLY A 68 0.72 -0.99 -6.24
CA GLY A 68 -0.52 -1.46 -5.63
C GLY A 68 -1.35 -0.37 -4.96
N CYS A 69 -0.74 0.59 -4.26
CA CYS A 69 -1.46 1.49 -3.35
C CYS A 69 -1.68 2.94 -3.86
N LEU A 70 -1.19 3.30 -5.05
CA LEU A 70 -1.42 4.63 -5.65
C LEU A 70 -2.80 4.79 -6.31
N GLY A 71 -3.55 3.70 -6.48
CA GLY A 71 -4.85 3.69 -7.13
C GLY A 71 -4.77 3.72 -8.67
N GLU A 72 -5.94 3.89 -9.29
CA GLU A 72 -6.09 3.78 -10.74
C GLU A 72 -5.42 4.93 -11.52
N GLY A 73 -4.98 4.63 -12.73
CA GLY A 73 -4.41 5.62 -13.66
C GLY A 73 -2.93 5.94 -13.44
N MET A 74 -2.30 5.36 -12.41
CA MET A 74 -0.87 5.52 -12.15
C MET A 74 -0.06 4.34 -12.69
N THR A 75 0.90 4.61 -13.58
CA THR A 75 1.85 3.60 -14.05
C THR A 75 3.16 3.72 -13.27
N VAL A 76 3.52 2.67 -12.55
CA VAL A 76 4.79 2.58 -11.84
C VAL A 76 5.79 1.76 -12.65
N ARG A 77 7.02 2.25 -12.74
CA ARG A 77 8.11 1.58 -13.47
C ARG A 77 9.34 1.42 -12.60
N LEU A 78 9.93 0.24 -12.65
CA LEU A 78 11.23 -0.08 -12.07
C LEU A 78 12.21 -0.38 -13.21
N ASN A 79 13.35 0.32 -13.25
CA ASN A 79 14.35 0.14 -14.31
C ASN A 79 13.74 0.16 -15.72
N TYR A 80 12.88 1.14 -15.98
CA TYR A 80 12.17 1.34 -17.25
C TYR A 80 11.12 0.28 -17.62
N SER A 81 10.96 -0.77 -16.82
CA SER A 81 9.93 -1.80 -17.00
C SER A 81 8.72 -1.48 -16.12
N GLU A 82 7.52 -1.66 -16.66
CA GLU A 82 6.27 -1.54 -15.89
C GLU A 82 6.20 -2.62 -14.82
N VAL A 83 5.74 -2.25 -13.63
CA VAL A 83 5.49 -3.22 -12.56
C VAL A 83 4.15 -3.89 -12.85
N GLU A 84 4.18 -5.19 -13.10
CA GLU A 84 2.97 -6.00 -13.32
C GLU A 84 2.43 -6.48 -11.97
N LEU A 85 1.12 -6.37 -11.77
CA LEU A 85 0.42 -6.91 -10.60
C LEU A 85 -0.39 -8.15 -11.01
N SER A 86 -0.74 -9.01 -10.06
CA SER A 86 -1.48 -10.24 -10.41
C SER A 86 -2.89 -9.90 -10.90
N GLY A 87 -3.35 -10.61 -11.94
CA GLY A 87 -4.62 -10.30 -12.60
C GLY A 87 -4.60 -9.06 -13.50
N THR A 88 -3.47 -8.34 -13.62
CA THR A 88 -3.31 -7.23 -14.57
C THR A 88 -2.80 -7.75 -15.90
N ARG A 89 -3.70 -8.21 -16.78
CA ARG A 89 -3.32 -8.49 -18.18
C ARG A 89 -3.15 -7.17 -18.94
N ASN A 90 -1.97 -6.56 -18.88
CA ASN A 90 -1.57 -5.48 -19.80
C ASN A 90 -0.68 -6.03 -20.92
N GLY A 91 -1.20 -6.97 -21.71
CA GLY A 91 -0.59 -7.32 -22.99
C GLY A 91 -0.79 -6.19 -24.00
N ARG A 92 0.17 -5.27 -24.12
CA ARG A 92 0.52 -4.39 -25.28
C ARG A 92 -0.60 -3.85 -26.21
N HIS A 93 -1.86 -3.81 -25.81
CA HIS A 93 -2.94 -3.21 -26.58
C HIS A 93 -3.33 -1.88 -25.95
N LYS A 94 -3.17 -0.80 -26.72
CA LYS A 94 -3.39 0.60 -26.32
C LYS A 94 -4.82 0.98 -25.92
N ASN A 95 -5.74 0.03 -25.80
CA ASN A 95 -7.15 0.24 -25.48
C ASN A 95 -7.69 -0.78 -24.45
N VAL A 96 -6.83 -1.31 -23.56
CA VAL A 96 -7.26 -2.24 -22.51
C VAL A 96 -7.55 -1.44 -21.22
N PRO A 97 -8.72 -1.62 -20.57
CA PRO A 97 -9.06 -0.93 -19.34
C PRO A 97 -7.99 -1.15 -18.26
N THR A 98 -7.63 -0.08 -17.56
CA THR A 98 -6.88 -0.11 -16.31
C THR A 98 -7.48 -1.16 -15.36
N PRO A 99 -6.69 -1.88 -14.55
CA PRO A 99 -7.25 -2.76 -13.53
C PRO A 99 -8.23 -1.98 -12.68
N THR A 100 -9.46 -2.48 -12.54
CA THR A 100 -10.52 -1.84 -11.73
C THR A 100 -10.25 -1.90 -10.21
N ALA A 101 -9.04 -2.36 -9.80
CA ALA A 101 -8.58 -2.51 -8.43
C ALA A 101 -7.07 -2.90 -8.39
N PRO A 102 -6.12 -1.96 -8.60
CA PRO A 102 -4.68 -2.25 -8.53
C PRO A 102 -4.25 -2.88 -7.20
N PHE A 103 -4.84 -2.43 -6.08
CA PHE A 103 -4.53 -2.95 -4.76
C PHE A 103 -4.88 -4.44 -4.61
N LYS A 104 -6.02 -4.88 -5.18
CA LYS A 104 -6.38 -6.30 -5.22
C LYS A 104 -5.33 -7.14 -5.96
N GLY A 105 -4.84 -6.63 -7.09
CA GLY A 105 -3.80 -7.29 -7.88
C GLY A 105 -2.45 -7.37 -7.15
N TYR A 106 -2.13 -6.33 -6.37
CA TYR A 106 -0.99 -6.33 -5.46
C TYR A 106 -1.14 -7.37 -4.34
N CYS A 107 -2.30 -7.42 -3.67
CA CYS A 107 -2.54 -8.38 -2.59
C CYS A 107 -2.44 -9.83 -3.09
N ARG A 108 -2.85 -10.10 -4.33
CA ARG A 108 -2.69 -11.43 -4.95
C ARG A 108 -1.23 -11.86 -5.14
N LEU A 109 -0.26 -10.95 -5.16
CA LEU A 109 1.17 -11.32 -5.23
C LEU A 109 1.65 -12.03 -3.96
N TYR A 110 0.93 -11.87 -2.84
CA TYR A 110 1.23 -12.53 -1.58
C TYR A 110 0.71 -13.97 -1.51
N LEU A 111 -0.22 -14.34 -2.39
CA LEU A 111 -0.86 -15.64 -2.35
C LEU A 111 -0.04 -16.64 -3.18
N GLU A 112 0.48 -17.66 -2.50
CA GLU A 112 1.35 -18.69 -3.10
C GLU A 112 0.62 -19.63 -4.06
N SER A 113 -0.70 -19.81 -3.88
CA SER A 113 -1.55 -20.67 -4.69
C SER A 113 -2.70 -19.88 -5.32
N VAL A 114 -3.15 -20.34 -6.50
CA VAL A 114 -4.32 -19.79 -7.21
C VAL A 114 -5.64 -20.06 -6.47
N ASP A 115 -5.60 -21.00 -5.52
CA ASP A 115 -6.76 -21.49 -4.77
C ASP A 115 -7.05 -20.69 -3.50
N ASN A 116 -6.10 -19.87 -3.04
CA ASN A 116 -6.36 -18.97 -1.91
C ASN A 116 -7.37 -17.90 -2.33
N GLU A 117 -8.57 -17.98 -1.77
CA GLU A 117 -9.61 -17.00 -2.03
C GLU A 117 -9.19 -15.63 -1.46
N LEU A 118 -9.26 -14.61 -2.33
CA LEU A 118 -9.02 -13.22 -1.96
C LEU A 118 -10.31 -12.43 -2.17
N MET A 119 -10.95 -12.13 -1.06
CA MET A 119 -12.06 -11.19 -1.06
C MET A 119 -11.54 -9.77 -1.21
N PHE A 120 -12.34 -8.93 -1.85
CA PHE A 120 -12.03 -7.52 -2.06
C PHE A 120 -13.29 -6.67 -1.95
N THR A 121 -13.19 -5.54 -1.27
CA THR A 121 -14.21 -4.51 -1.25
C THR A 121 -13.57 -3.12 -1.17
N THR A 122 -14.35 -2.11 -1.55
CA THR A 122 -14.02 -0.71 -1.29
C THR A 122 -14.99 -0.13 -0.25
N ILE A 123 -14.55 0.90 0.46
CA ILE A 123 -15.37 1.72 1.35
C ILE A 123 -15.16 3.18 0.93
N GLN A 124 -16.24 3.85 0.53
CA GLN A 124 -16.25 5.28 0.15
C GLN A 124 -15.13 5.68 -0.86
N ASP A 125 -14.77 4.78 -1.78
CA ASP A 125 -13.71 4.95 -2.80
C ASP A 125 -12.31 5.35 -2.29
N SER A 126 -12.13 5.41 -0.97
CA SER A 126 -10.92 5.90 -0.29
C SER A 126 -10.23 4.78 0.49
N TRP A 127 -10.93 3.67 0.72
CA TRP A 127 -10.43 2.50 1.38
C TRP A 127 -10.63 1.28 0.50
N GLU A 128 -9.58 0.49 0.36
CA GLU A 128 -9.61 -0.80 -0.29
C GLU A 128 -9.21 -1.86 0.74
N VAL A 129 -10.03 -2.88 0.88
CA VAL A 129 -9.81 -3.96 1.85
C VAL A 129 -9.76 -5.28 1.10
N CYS A 130 -8.71 -6.06 1.33
CA CYS A 130 -8.72 -7.48 0.97
C CYS A 130 -8.66 -8.35 2.21
N LEU A 131 -9.30 -9.51 2.14
CA LEU A 131 -9.27 -10.52 3.18
C LEU A 131 -8.97 -11.87 2.54
N SER A 132 -8.02 -12.58 3.13
CA SER A 132 -7.76 -13.99 2.86
C SER A 132 -7.62 -14.75 4.18
N ILE A 133 -7.69 -16.07 4.10
CA ILE A 133 -7.55 -16.96 5.26
C ILE A 133 -6.24 -17.70 5.11
N ARG A 134 -5.50 -17.82 6.20
CA ARG A 134 -4.23 -18.54 6.26
C ARG A 134 -4.09 -19.26 7.59
N GLU A 135 -3.47 -20.43 7.59
CA GLU A 135 -3.04 -21.09 8.83
C GLU A 135 -1.88 -20.32 9.48
N GLY A 136 -1.97 -20.07 10.77
CA GLY A 136 -0.86 -19.51 11.54
C GLY A 136 -1.29 -18.38 12.47
N ASN A 137 -0.52 -17.29 12.45
CA ASN A 137 -0.79 -16.10 13.24
C ASN A 137 -1.45 -15.04 12.37
N PHE A 138 -2.14 -14.11 13.03
CA PHE A 138 -2.70 -12.93 12.36
C PHE A 138 -1.60 -12.17 11.61
N GLU A 139 -1.84 -11.92 10.33
CA GLU A 139 -0.96 -11.13 9.48
C GLU A 139 -1.71 -9.98 8.83
N GLN A 140 -1.00 -8.89 8.59
CA GLN A 140 -1.56 -7.71 7.94
C GLN A 140 -0.57 -7.09 6.96
N VAL A 141 -1.09 -6.50 5.89
CA VAL A 141 -0.33 -5.64 4.98
C VAL A 141 -1.14 -4.38 4.73
N SER A 142 -0.66 -3.24 5.20
CA SER A 142 -1.45 -2.01 5.13
C SER A 142 -0.68 -0.76 4.73
N PHE A 143 -1.44 0.20 4.21
CA PHE A 143 -0.98 1.50 3.79
C PHE A 143 -1.94 2.60 4.24
N VAL A 144 -1.39 3.72 4.70
CA VAL A 144 -2.14 4.96 4.92
C VAL A 144 -1.47 6.07 4.10
N ASN A 145 -2.19 6.66 3.15
CA ASN A 145 -1.66 7.67 2.23
C ASN A 145 -0.37 7.18 1.53
N SER A 146 -0.41 5.93 1.08
CA SER A 146 0.71 5.17 0.50
C SER A 146 1.89 4.89 1.44
N ILE A 147 1.91 5.35 2.69
CA ILE A 147 2.93 4.99 3.69
C ILE A 147 2.68 3.56 4.16
N ALA A 148 3.71 2.71 4.15
CA ALA A 148 3.59 1.33 4.62
C ALA A 148 3.52 1.29 6.14
N THR A 149 2.38 0.91 6.69
CA THR A 149 2.16 0.75 8.12
C THR A 149 2.48 -0.69 8.53
N ILE A 150 3.78 -1.00 8.60
CA ILE A 150 4.31 -2.36 8.82
C ILE A 150 3.82 -2.94 10.15
N ASN A 151 3.70 -2.10 11.17
CA ASN A 151 3.22 -2.47 12.50
C ASN A 151 1.70 -2.34 12.64
N GLY A 152 1.01 -1.94 11.56
CA GLY A 152 -0.43 -1.75 11.53
C GLY A 152 -0.83 -0.43 12.15
N GLY A 153 -1.89 -0.45 12.96
CA GLY A 153 -2.48 0.74 13.56
C GLY A 153 -3.99 0.63 13.69
N SER A 154 -4.60 1.74 14.10
CA SER A 154 -6.04 1.83 14.32
C SER A 154 -6.88 1.49 13.08
N HIS A 155 -6.42 1.81 11.87
CA HIS A 155 -7.10 1.46 10.60
C HIS A 155 -7.21 -0.05 10.39
N VAL A 156 -6.15 -0.80 10.71
CA VAL A 156 -6.16 -2.27 10.62
C VAL A 156 -7.04 -2.85 11.71
N THR A 157 -6.91 -2.35 12.95
CA THR A 157 -7.72 -2.79 14.08
C THR A 157 -9.22 -2.59 13.80
N HIS A 158 -9.59 -1.42 13.28
CA HIS A 158 -10.97 -1.07 12.94
C HIS A 158 -11.59 -2.05 11.93
N ILE A 159 -10.89 -2.36 10.84
CA ILE A 159 -11.37 -3.32 9.84
C ILE A 159 -11.39 -4.75 10.40
N THR A 160 -10.36 -5.14 11.13
CA THR A 160 -10.25 -6.49 11.70
C THR A 160 -11.35 -6.75 12.72
N ASN A 161 -11.67 -5.78 13.58
CA ASN A 161 -12.74 -5.92 14.58
C ASN A 161 -14.10 -6.13 13.92
N GLN A 162 -14.44 -5.40 12.86
CA GLN A 162 -15.69 -5.60 12.12
C GLN A 162 -15.82 -7.01 11.52
N ILE A 163 -14.72 -7.54 10.97
CA ILE A 163 -14.65 -8.92 10.43
C ILE A 163 -14.84 -9.93 11.57
N MET A 164 -14.14 -9.72 12.67
CA MET A 164 -14.18 -10.57 13.86
C MET A 164 -15.57 -10.64 14.51
N ASP A 165 -16.21 -9.49 14.71
CA ASP A 165 -17.54 -9.41 15.31
C ASP A 165 -18.58 -10.16 14.48
N HIS A 166 -18.48 -10.07 13.15
CA HIS A 166 -19.33 -10.83 12.25
C HIS A 166 -19.06 -12.34 12.31
N LEU A 167 -17.78 -12.75 12.24
CA LEU A 167 -17.38 -14.16 12.27
C LEU A 167 -17.77 -14.86 13.56
N VAL A 168 -17.50 -14.23 14.71
CA VAL A 168 -17.84 -14.80 16.02
C VAL A 168 -19.34 -15.03 16.13
N ARG A 169 -20.17 -14.07 15.68
CA ARG A 169 -21.62 -14.23 15.65
C ARG A 169 -22.05 -15.42 14.79
N VAL A 170 -21.62 -15.45 13.52
CA VAL A 170 -22.01 -16.52 12.56
C VAL A 170 -21.55 -17.92 13.04
N LEU A 171 -20.33 -18.02 13.54
CA LEU A 171 -19.78 -19.29 14.01
C LEU A 171 -20.44 -19.77 15.31
N SER A 172 -20.78 -18.86 16.22
CA SER A 172 -21.51 -19.21 17.45
C SER A 172 -22.88 -19.82 17.16
N GLU A 173 -23.60 -19.28 16.16
CA GLU A 173 -24.91 -19.75 15.70
C GLU A 173 -24.80 -21.13 15.00
N LYS A 174 -23.77 -21.32 14.15
CA LYS A 174 -23.55 -22.58 13.41
C LYS A 174 -23.04 -23.73 14.28
N ASN A 175 -22.20 -23.47 15.28
CA ASN A 175 -21.50 -24.51 16.07
C ASN A 175 -22.12 -24.77 17.45
N ASN A 176 -23.41 -24.55 17.65
CA ASN A 176 -24.12 -24.80 18.93
C ASN A 176 -23.43 -24.18 20.16
N ASN A 177 -22.91 -22.95 20.05
CA ASN A 177 -22.17 -22.26 21.12
C ASN A 177 -20.89 -22.99 21.61
N ALA A 178 -20.16 -23.67 20.74
CA ALA A 178 -18.79 -24.04 21.03
C ALA A 178 -17.98 -22.77 21.38
N ASN A 179 -17.24 -22.79 22.49
CA ASN A 179 -16.39 -21.67 22.96
C ASN A 179 -15.19 -21.45 22.00
N LEU A 180 -15.45 -20.89 20.82
CA LEU A 180 -14.42 -20.40 19.92
C LEU A 180 -13.76 -19.18 20.57
N GLN A 181 -12.45 -19.24 20.81
CA GLN A 181 -11.71 -18.08 21.30
C GLN A 181 -11.58 -17.07 20.16
N ALA A 182 -11.92 -15.81 20.40
CA ALA A 182 -11.79 -14.76 19.39
C ALA A 182 -10.35 -14.64 18.84
N ASN A 183 -9.34 -14.93 19.66
CA ASN A 183 -7.96 -14.96 19.20
C ASN A 183 -7.68 -16.07 18.18
N ASP A 184 -8.31 -17.24 18.31
CA ASP A 184 -8.10 -18.34 17.36
C ASP A 184 -8.65 -17.98 15.99
N VAL A 185 -9.82 -17.34 15.95
CA VAL A 185 -10.42 -16.85 14.69
C VAL A 185 -9.56 -15.74 14.08
N LYS A 186 -9.09 -14.77 14.90
CA LYS A 186 -8.23 -13.69 14.44
C LYS A 186 -6.93 -14.21 13.83
N ASN A 187 -6.34 -15.23 14.43
CA ASN A 187 -5.08 -15.80 13.99
C ASN A 187 -5.15 -16.45 12.60
N CYS A 188 -6.35 -16.81 12.13
CA CYS A 188 -6.56 -17.33 10.79
C CYS A 188 -6.72 -16.23 9.72
N LEU A 189 -6.78 -14.95 10.11
CA LEU A 189 -7.03 -13.84 9.19
C LEU A 189 -5.74 -13.26 8.62
N TRP A 190 -5.76 -13.02 7.31
CA TRP A 190 -4.76 -12.22 6.62
C TRP A 190 -5.43 -10.99 6.00
N VAL A 191 -5.20 -9.83 6.61
CA VAL A 191 -5.93 -8.60 6.30
C VAL A 191 -5.06 -7.62 5.52
N PHE A 192 -5.58 -7.09 4.42
CA PHE A 192 -4.92 -6.07 3.61
C PHE A 192 -5.75 -4.79 3.61
N VAL A 193 -5.13 -3.64 3.90
CA VAL A 193 -5.83 -2.35 3.97
C VAL A 193 -5.05 -1.27 3.24
N ASN A 194 -5.63 -0.65 2.22
CA ASN A 194 -5.13 0.61 1.65
C ASN A 194 -6.12 1.73 2.01
N ALA A 195 -5.67 2.73 2.75
CA ALA A 195 -6.52 3.79 3.27
C ALA A 195 -6.00 5.17 2.87
N LEU A 196 -6.92 6.03 2.42
CA LEU A 196 -6.69 7.46 2.27
C LEU A 196 -7.34 8.17 3.47
N ILE A 197 -6.54 8.88 4.26
CA ILE A 197 -6.98 9.52 5.50
C ILE A 197 -6.49 10.96 5.57
N ASP A 198 -7.39 11.87 5.96
CA ASP A 198 -7.06 13.25 6.22
C ASP A 198 -6.24 13.42 7.50
N ASN A 199 -5.15 14.16 7.39
CA ASN A 199 -4.26 14.50 8.51
C ASN A 199 -3.82 13.26 9.33
N PRO A 200 -3.17 12.26 8.72
CA PRO A 200 -2.74 11.07 9.42
C PRO A 200 -1.62 11.40 10.43
N LYS A 201 -1.63 10.72 11.57
CA LYS A 201 -0.60 10.74 12.60
C LYS A 201 -0.05 9.33 12.72
N PHE A 202 1.27 9.27 12.80
CA PHE A 202 2.02 8.03 12.92
C PHE A 202 2.85 8.09 14.19
N ASP A 203 3.18 6.92 14.72
CA ASP A 203 4.08 6.80 15.85
C ASP A 203 5.49 7.26 15.41
N ALA A 204 6.03 8.24 16.12
CA ALA A 204 7.36 8.77 15.82
C ALA A 204 8.47 7.83 16.30
N ASP A 205 8.20 7.04 17.35
CA ASP A 205 9.18 6.18 17.99
C ASP A 205 9.47 4.93 17.13
N ASP A 206 8.53 4.53 16.27
CA ASP A 206 8.68 3.39 15.35
C ASP A 206 9.02 3.78 13.90
N LEU A 207 9.47 5.02 13.70
CA LEU A 207 9.79 5.62 12.41
C LEU A 207 8.57 5.77 11.48
N GLY A 208 7.37 5.93 12.04
CA GLY A 208 6.14 6.16 11.29
C GLY A 208 5.54 4.89 10.69
N GLN A 209 5.82 3.73 11.28
CA GLN A 209 5.34 2.41 10.83
C GLN A 209 4.02 2.00 11.47
N THR A 210 3.58 2.71 12.52
CA THR A 210 2.26 2.52 13.16
C THR A 210 1.40 3.76 12.93
N TYR A 211 0.18 3.54 12.46
CA TYR A 211 -0.83 4.60 12.36
C TYR A 211 -1.62 4.73 13.66
N LEU A 212 -1.80 5.97 14.13
CA LEU A 212 -2.30 6.25 15.49
C LEU A 212 -3.64 6.97 15.56
N ASN A 213 -4.22 7.50 14.47
CA ASN A 213 -5.44 8.30 14.67
C ASN A 213 -6.60 7.40 15.05
N GLU A 214 -7.43 7.87 15.97
CA GLU A 214 -8.76 7.34 16.21
C GLU A 214 -9.77 8.50 16.11
N PRO A 215 -10.09 9.05 14.91
CA PRO A 215 -11.18 9.99 14.76
C PRO A 215 -12.46 9.44 15.40
N ASP A 216 -13.18 10.33 16.08
CA ASP A 216 -14.36 10.04 16.92
C ASP A 216 -15.51 9.30 16.18
N ASN A 217 -15.40 9.11 14.87
CA ASN A 217 -16.39 8.48 14.00
C ASN A 217 -15.83 7.35 13.13
N PHE A 218 -14.67 6.77 13.46
CA PHE A 218 -14.09 5.68 12.66
C PHE A 218 -15.11 4.56 12.39
N GLU A 219 -15.83 4.17 13.43
CA GLU A 219 -16.85 3.10 13.42
C GLU A 219 -18.03 3.39 12.48
N SER A 220 -18.50 4.64 12.44
CA SER A 220 -19.64 5.03 11.61
C SER A 220 -19.23 5.40 10.18
N GLN A 221 -17.99 5.86 9.98
CA GLN A 221 -17.50 6.34 8.70
C GLN A 221 -17.01 5.20 7.80
N TYR A 222 -16.25 4.24 8.32
CA TYR A 222 -15.59 3.22 7.49
C TYR A 222 -16.14 1.83 7.76
N LYS A 223 -17.42 1.62 7.43
CA LYS A 223 -18.10 0.34 7.63
C LYS A 223 -17.91 -0.59 6.42
N LEU A 224 -17.55 -1.86 6.68
CA LEU A 224 -17.53 -2.90 5.64
C LEU A 224 -18.94 -3.15 5.10
N PRO A 225 -19.13 -3.28 3.77
CA PRO A 225 -20.43 -3.63 3.21
C PRO A 225 -20.92 -4.99 3.71
N ASP A 226 -22.20 -5.12 4.03
CA ASP A 226 -22.77 -6.37 4.53
C ASP A 226 -22.55 -7.54 3.54
N GLN A 227 -22.62 -7.27 2.23
CA GLN A 227 -22.32 -8.26 1.19
C GLN A 227 -20.89 -8.81 1.24
N PHE A 228 -19.92 -8.01 1.69
CA PHE A 228 -18.53 -8.47 1.84
C PHE A 228 -18.40 -9.45 3.01
N LEU A 229 -19.12 -9.17 4.10
CA LEU A 229 -19.17 -10.04 5.27
C LEU A 229 -19.94 -11.34 4.97
N GLU A 230 -20.99 -11.27 4.15
CA GLU A 230 -21.82 -12.43 3.79
C GLU A 230 -21.20 -13.34 2.71
N LYS A 231 -20.45 -12.80 1.74
CA LYS A 231 -19.90 -13.58 0.60
C LYS A 231 -18.68 -14.43 0.95
N GLY A 232 -18.07 -14.18 2.11
CA GLY A 232 -16.76 -14.73 2.47
C GLY A 232 -16.73 -15.87 3.47
N MET A 233 -17.89 -16.29 4.00
CA MET A 233 -17.98 -16.92 5.31
C MET A 233 -19.12 -17.93 5.44
#